data_AF-I6T736-F1
#
_entry.id   AF-I6T736-F1
#
_cell.length_a   1.000
_cell.length_b   1.000
_cell.length_c   1.000
_cell.angle_alpha   90.00
_cell.angle_beta   90.00
_cell.angle_gamma   90.00
#
_symmetry.space_group_name_H-M   'P 1'
#
loop_
_entity.id
_entity.type
_entity.pdbx_description
1 polymer ?
#
loop_
_entity_poly.entity_id
_entity_poly.type
_entity_poly.pdbx_seq_one_letter_code
_entity_poly.pdbx_strand_id
1 'polypeptide(L)'
;MNFSVMLERNIQVQLTILDNLYRSQDTCTLEELSKTAHCDKRSVLHQCDYLKVLSDDHITKSTKGFTFSGTISEYQLLLLKILEHSAIFQLLKDLCLQPRVDLVSFATEQKISIPSLRRHLTRINQLLTTYQLQLKTSKGFVYLKGSEPQVRYLIYLFLWQYYQGVVWPFPTVDFHETFAGIEYAFQLTKQKPNKLKMIEW
;
A
#
# COMPACT_ATOMS: atom_id res chain seq x y z
N MET A 1 -4.64 -3.96 -11.21
CA MET A 1 -4.69 -5.19 -10.39
C MET A 1 -5.06 -4.75 -8.98
N ASN A 2 -6.19 -5.19 -8.42
CA ASN A 2 -6.58 -4.73 -7.08
C ASN A 2 -5.95 -5.64 -6.02
N PHE A 3 -4.87 -5.19 -5.38
CA PHE A 3 -4.21 -5.93 -4.31
C PHE A 3 -4.91 -5.77 -2.95
N SER A 4 -5.76 -4.76 -2.76
CA SER A 4 -6.35 -4.48 -1.44
C SER A 4 -7.24 -5.62 -0.93
N VAL A 5 -7.89 -6.35 -1.84
CA VAL A 5 -8.71 -7.53 -1.51
C VAL A 5 -7.92 -8.71 -0.92
N MET A 6 -6.59 -8.71 -1.05
CA MET A 6 -5.71 -9.77 -0.53
C MET A 6 -5.17 -9.46 0.87
N LEU A 7 -5.38 -8.23 1.36
CA LEU A 7 -4.91 -7.78 2.66
C LEU A 7 -5.77 -8.35 3.79
N GLU A 8 -5.33 -8.17 5.04
CA GLU A 8 -6.07 -8.54 6.22
C GLU A 8 -7.41 -7.78 6.30
N ARG A 9 -8.45 -8.42 6.86
CA ARG A 9 -9.81 -7.87 6.86
C ARG A 9 -9.90 -6.49 7.52
N ASN A 10 -9.17 -6.27 8.62
CA ASN A 10 -9.12 -4.98 9.31
C ASN A 10 -8.53 -3.89 8.39
N ILE A 11 -7.46 -4.20 7.67
CA ILE A 11 -6.82 -3.28 6.72
C ILE A 11 -7.79 -2.94 5.59
N GLN A 12 -8.51 -3.93 5.06
CA GLN A 12 -9.55 -3.69 4.06
C GLN A 12 -10.64 -2.74 4.58
N VAL A 13 -11.15 -2.96 5.80
CA VAL A 13 -12.14 -2.06 6.42
C VAL A 13 -11.59 -0.64 6.56
N GLN A 14 -10.35 -0.50 7.04
CA GLN A 14 -9.71 0.80 7.22
C GLN A 14 -9.57 1.56 5.89
N LEU A 15 -9.12 0.89 4.83
CA LEU A 15 -9.03 1.46 3.50
C LEU A 15 -10.40 1.85 2.94
N THR A 16 -11.43 1.02 3.15
CA THR A 16 -12.80 1.34 2.75
C THR A 16 -13.32 2.58 3.48
N ILE A 17 -13.12 2.67 4.79
CA ILE A 17 -13.53 3.85 5.57
C ILE A 17 -12.82 5.10 5.05
N LEU A 18 -11.49 5.05 4.92
CA LEU A 18 -10.69 6.18 4.43
C LEU A 18 -11.14 6.65 3.04
N ASP A 19 -11.35 5.72 2.09
CA ASP A 19 -11.82 6.03 0.74
C ASP A 19 -13.22 6.68 0.75
N ASN A 20 -14.13 6.21 1.62
CA ASN A 20 -15.45 6.82 1.78
C ASN A 20 -15.37 8.25 2.34
N LEU A 21 -14.60 8.45 3.41
CA LEU A 21 -14.42 9.77 4.02
C LEU A 21 -13.79 10.79 3.06
N TYR A 22 -12.84 10.35 2.23
CA TYR A 22 -12.19 11.20 1.25
C TYR A 22 -13.11 11.56 0.07
N ARG A 23 -13.88 10.58 -0.42
CA ARG A 23 -14.76 10.77 -1.59
C ARG A 23 -16.04 11.54 -1.26
N SER A 24 -16.59 11.37 -0.07
CA SER A 24 -17.81 12.08 0.33
C SER A 24 -17.61 13.60 0.36
N GLN A 25 -16.39 14.04 0.70
CA GLN A 25 -16.07 15.44 1.02
C GLN A 25 -17.00 16.07 2.08
N ASP A 26 -17.72 15.22 2.82
CA ASP A 26 -18.70 15.58 3.86
C ASP A 26 -18.72 14.47 4.93
N THR A 27 -19.42 14.74 6.03
CA THR A 27 -19.54 13.88 7.19
C THR A 27 -20.21 12.54 6.83
N CYS A 28 -19.52 11.43 7.07
CA CYS A 28 -20.08 10.09 6.95
C CYS A 28 -20.58 9.58 8.31
N THR A 29 -21.79 9.07 8.32
CA THR A 29 -22.42 8.43 9.49
C THR A 29 -21.87 7.02 9.72
N LEU A 30 -22.01 6.51 10.95
CA LEU A 30 -21.67 5.12 11.25
C LEU A 30 -22.55 4.13 10.48
N GLU A 31 -23.81 4.49 10.20
CA GLU A 31 -24.74 3.73 9.38
C GLU A 31 -24.23 3.55 7.94
N GLU A 32 -23.77 4.63 7.31
CA GLU A 32 -23.24 4.59 5.94
C GLU A 32 -21.95 3.77 5.88
N LEU A 33 -21.00 4.06 6.77
CA LEU A 33 -19.73 3.36 6.83
C LEU A 33 -19.90 1.87 7.16
N SER A 34 -20.87 1.51 8.01
CA SER A 34 -21.19 0.11 8.33
C SER A 34 -21.71 -0.65 7.11
N LYS A 35 -22.55 0.00 6.30
CA LYS A 35 -23.07 -0.60 5.06
C LYS A 35 -21.97 -0.81 4.04
N THR A 36 -21.10 0.20 3.81
CA THR A 36 -20.05 0.12 2.79
C THR A 36 -18.90 -0.79 3.20
N ALA A 37 -18.48 -0.75 4.46
CA ALA A 37 -17.42 -1.62 4.97
C ALA A 37 -17.88 -3.05 5.28
N HIS A 38 -19.19 -3.33 5.25
CA HIS A 38 -19.79 -4.62 5.60
C HIS A 38 -19.36 -5.11 6.99
N CYS A 39 -19.44 -4.24 7.99
CA CYS A 39 -19.18 -4.56 9.40
C CYS A 39 -20.17 -3.81 10.29
N ASP A 40 -20.34 -4.26 11.54
CA ASP A 40 -21.26 -3.62 12.47
C ASP A 40 -20.76 -2.23 12.92
N LYS A 41 -21.69 -1.39 13.40
CA LYS A 41 -21.39 -0.01 13.81
C LYS A 41 -20.33 0.09 14.91
N ARG A 42 -20.24 -0.89 15.82
CA ARG A 42 -19.25 -0.88 16.90
C ARG A 42 -17.86 -1.14 16.33
N SER A 43 -17.74 -2.08 15.40
CA SER A 43 -16.50 -2.33 14.66
C SER A 43 -16.08 -1.11 13.83
N VAL A 44 -17.01 -0.50 13.08
CA VAL A 44 -16.72 0.75 12.32
C VAL A 44 -16.23 1.85 13.25
N LEU A 45 -16.93 2.10 14.36
CA LEU A 45 -16.55 3.12 15.32
C LEU A 45 -15.13 2.92 15.84
N HIS A 46 -14.79 1.68 16.22
CA HIS A 46 -13.44 1.33 16.66
C HIS A 46 -12.38 1.62 15.58
N GLN A 47 -12.67 1.27 14.32
CA GLN A 47 -11.76 1.57 13.21
C GLN A 47 -11.65 3.08 12.92
N CYS A 48 -12.75 3.83 13.00
CA CYS A 48 -12.74 5.28 12.82
C CYS A 48 -11.94 5.99 13.92
N ASP A 49 -12.12 5.57 15.18
CA ASP A 49 -11.36 6.12 16.31
C ASP A 49 -9.86 5.79 16.16
N TYR A 50 -9.50 4.59 15.69
CA TYR A 50 -8.11 4.23 15.34
C TYR A 50 -7.55 5.10 14.21
N LEU A 51 -8.29 5.24 13.10
CA LEU A 51 -7.87 6.02 11.95
C LEU A 51 -7.72 7.51 12.29
N LYS A 52 -8.57 8.04 13.16
CA LYS A 52 -8.43 9.39 13.70
C LYS A 52 -7.06 9.59 14.36
N VAL A 53 -6.66 8.67 15.24
CA VAL A 53 -5.33 8.74 15.89
C VAL A 53 -4.20 8.64 14.86
N LEU A 54 -4.35 7.81 13.83
CA LEU A 54 -3.33 7.61 12.79
C LEU A 54 -3.23 8.79 11.80
N SER A 55 -4.28 9.60 11.69
CA SER A 55 -4.46 10.60 10.64
C SER A 55 -3.79 11.95 10.88
N ASP A 56 -3.05 12.15 11.97
CA ASP A 56 -2.48 13.45 12.35
C ASP A 56 -3.55 14.58 12.28
N ASP A 57 -4.71 14.34 12.89
CA ASP A 57 -5.89 15.23 12.94
C ASP A 57 -6.66 15.45 11.61
N HIS A 58 -6.28 14.80 10.51
CA HIS A 58 -7.04 14.90 9.25
C HIS A 58 -8.41 14.20 9.27
N ILE A 59 -8.65 13.28 10.22
CA ILE A 59 -9.97 12.70 10.47
C ILE A 59 -10.52 13.26 11.78
N THR A 60 -11.69 13.90 11.70
CA THR A 60 -12.38 14.45 12.87
C THR A 60 -13.69 13.73 13.14
N LYS A 61 -14.12 13.80 14.40
CA LYS A 61 -15.37 13.18 14.89
C LYS A 61 -16.31 14.27 15.35
N SER A 62 -17.54 14.26 14.85
CA SER A 62 -18.64 15.13 15.27
C SER A 62 -19.79 14.29 15.84
N THR A 63 -20.87 14.96 16.27
CA THR A 63 -22.11 14.28 16.67
C THR A 63 -22.79 13.55 15.51
N LYS A 64 -22.56 13.98 14.27
CA LYS A 64 -23.17 13.41 13.06
C LYS A 64 -22.36 12.27 12.46
N GLY A 65 -21.06 12.18 12.73
CA GLY A 65 -20.19 11.16 12.15
C GLY A 65 -18.73 11.58 12.07
N PHE A 66 -18.04 11.08 11.04
CA PHE A 66 -16.62 11.33 10.79
C PHE A 66 -16.41 12.07 9.48
N THR A 67 -15.39 12.91 9.42
CA THR A 67 -15.04 13.70 8.23
C THR A 67 -13.54 13.69 8.01
N PHE A 68 -13.11 13.58 6.76
CA PHE A 68 -11.71 13.79 6.37
C PHE A 68 -11.53 15.21 5.80
N SER A 69 -10.52 15.93 6.28
CA SER A 69 -10.25 17.32 5.89
C SER A 69 -8.86 17.55 5.30
N GLY A 70 -8.14 16.48 4.96
CA GLY A 70 -6.82 16.57 4.33
C GLY A 70 -6.87 16.76 2.81
N THR A 71 -5.70 17.07 2.26
CA THR A 71 -5.35 17.09 0.85
C THR A 71 -5.19 15.68 0.28
N ILE A 72 -5.04 15.59 -1.03
CA ILE A 72 -4.74 14.32 -1.71
C ILE A 72 -3.43 13.67 -1.22
N SER A 73 -2.42 14.48 -0.89
CA SER A 73 -1.14 13.98 -0.39
C SER A 73 -1.29 13.40 1.02
N GLU A 74 -2.05 14.07 1.89
CA GLU A 74 -2.33 13.59 3.25
C GLU A 74 -3.20 12.34 3.26
N TYR A 75 -4.17 12.25 2.33
CA TYR A 75 -4.92 11.02 2.08
C TYR A 75 -3.99 9.87 1.71
N GLN A 76 -3.07 10.10 0.77
CA GLN A 76 -2.16 9.07 0.28
C GLN A 76 -1.16 8.65 1.37
N LEU A 77 -0.67 9.59 2.18
CA LEU A 77 0.19 9.31 3.34
C LEU A 77 -0.55 8.46 4.38
N LEU A 78 -1.79 8.79 4.70
CA LEU A 78 -2.60 8.00 5.64
C LEU A 78 -2.90 6.60 5.08
N LEU A 79 -3.18 6.49 3.78
CA LEU A 79 -3.34 5.21 3.10
C LEU A 79 -2.07 4.36 3.24
N LEU A 80 -0.89 4.94 3.02
CA LEU A 80 0.38 4.25 3.24
C LEU A 80 0.57 3.85 4.71
N LYS A 81 0.31 4.76 5.67
CA LYS A 81 0.38 4.44 7.10
C LYS A 81 -0.50 3.24 7.47
N ILE A 82 -1.70 3.14 6.92
CA ILE A 82 -2.59 1.98 7.11
C ILE A 82 -1.93 0.72 6.54
N LEU A 83 -1.46 0.79 5.29
CA LEU A 83 -0.85 -0.36 4.60
C LEU A 83 0.43 -0.84 5.29
N GLU A 84 1.23 0.04 5.88
CA GLU A 84 2.45 -0.35 6.58
C GLU A 84 2.18 -1.22 7.83
N HIS A 85 0.93 -1.27 8.33
CA HIS A 85 0.49 -2.19 9.38
C HIS A 85 0.00 -3.56 8.86
N SER A 86 0.02 -3.79 7.54
CA SER A 86 -0.35 -5.07 6.92
C SER A 86 0.89 -5.94 6.70
N ALA A 87 0.93 -7.12 7.31
CA ALA A 87 2.00 -8.09 7.06
C ALA A 87 2.01 -8.51 5.59
N ILE A 88 0.84 -8.58 4.94
CA ILE A 88 0.77 -8.96 3.51
C ILE A 88 1.31 -7.86 2.62
N PHE A 89 1.02 -6.59 2.92
CA PHE A 89 1.61 -5.47 2.19
C PHE A 89 3.13 -5.43 2.35
N GLN A 90 3.64 -5.59 3.58
CA GLN A 90 5.08 -5.63 3.85
C GLN A 90 5.76 -6.75 3.06
N LEU A 91 5.16 -7.94 3.00
CA LEU A 91 5.71 -9.06 2.21
C LEU A 91 5.84 -8.70 0.73
N LEU A 92 4.79 -8.09 0.16
CA LEU A 92 4.79 -7.70 -1.26
C LEU A 92 5.79 -6.60 -1.53
N LYS A 93 5.91 -5.61 -0.63
CA LYS A 93 6.92 -4.55 -0.67
C LYS A 93 8.33 -5.16 -0.64
N ASP A 94 8.62 -6.04 0.30
CA ASP A 94 9.93 -6.70 0.40
C ASP A 94 10.25 -7.52 -0.85
N LEU A 95 9.28 -8.23 -1.42
CA LEU A 95 9.45 -8.97 -2.67
C LEU A 95 9.65 -8.06 -3.90
N CYS A 96 9.20 -6.80 -3.84
CA CYS A 96 9.49 -5.81 -4.87
C CYS A 96 10.89 -5.22 -4.75
N LEU A 97 11.41 -5.10 -3.52
CA LEU A 97 12.68 -4.44 -3.22
C LEU A 97 13.86 -5.41 -3.06
N GLN A 98 13.57 -6.69 -2.81
CA GLN A 98 14.56 -7.72 -2.55
C GLN A 98 14.31 -8.93 -3.47
N PRO A 99 15.37 -9.65 -3.88
CA PRO A 99 15.23 -10.80 -4.77
C PRO A 99 14.46 -11.97 -4.13
N ARG A 100 14.45 -12.06 -2.80
CA ARG A 100 13.75 -13.10 -2.03
C ARG A 100 13.59 -12.69 -0.57
N VAL A 101 12.58 -13.27 0.08
CA VAL A 101 12.26 -13.07 1.50
C VAL A 101 12.35 -14.40 2.24
N ASP A 102 13.02 -14.44 3.40
CA ASP A 102 13.01 -15.60 4.29
C ASP A 102 11.67 -15.69 5.02
N LEU A 103 10.93 -16.78 4.83
CA LEU A 103 9.59 -16.90 5.41
C LEU A 103 9.57 -16.97 6.93
N VAL A 104 10.57 -17.58 7.55
CA VAL A 104 10.59 -17.79 9.01
C VAL A 104 10.94 -16.49 9.71
N SER A 105 11.98 -15.79 9.24
CA SER A 105 12.34 -14.47 9.74
C SER A 105 11.19 -13.48 9.56
N PHE A 106 10.63 -13.41 8.35
CA PHE A 106 9.51 -12.52 8.05
C PHE A 106 8.29 -12.79 8.93
N ALA A 107 7.90 -14.06 9.07
CA ALA A 107 6.77 -14.43 9.91
C ALA A 107 6.97 -14.04 11.39
N THR A 108 8.20 -14.17 11.87
CA THR A 108 8.57 -13.79 13.24
C THR A 108 8.51 -12.28 13.44
N GLU A 109 9.12 -11.52 12.52
CA GLU A 109 9.14 -10.05 12.54
C GLU A 109 7.73 -9.45 12.45
N GLN A 110 6.91 -9.96 11.53
CA GLN A 110 5.53 -9.52 11.32
C GLN A 110 4.51 -10.15 12.29
N LYS A 111 4.97 -10.98 13.24
CA LYS A 111 4.13 -11.67 14.23
C LYS A 111 2.95 -12.43 13.60
N ILE A 112 3.16 -13.05 12.43
CA ILE A 112 2.17 -13.83 11.69
C ILE A 112 2.57 -15.30 11.68
N SER A 113 1.62 -16.22 11.79
CA SER A 113 1.92 -17.66 11.71
C SER A 113 2.25 -18.09 10.28
N ILE A 114 3.24 -18.98 10.12
CA ILE A 114 3.63 -19.55 8.82
C ILE A 114 2.44 -20.15 8.05
N PRO A 115 1.51 -20.91 8.66
CA PRO A 115 0.33 -21.39 7.94
C PRO A 115 -0.55 -20.26 7.42
N SER A 116 -0.70 -19.17 8.18
CA SER A 116 -1.46 -17.99 7.74
C SER A 116 -0.77 -17.31 6.56
N LEU A 117 0.54 -17.09 6.65
CA LEU A 117 1.34 -16.52 5.58
C LEU A 117 1.24 -17.35 4.29
N ARG A 118 1.35 -18.68 4.39
CA ARG A 118 1.18 -19.61 3.25
C ARG A 118 -0.19 -19.50 2.59
N ARG A 119 -1.27 -19.36 3.37
CA ARG A 119 -2.62 -19.14 2.81
C ARG A 119 -2.70 -17.84 2.00
N HIS A 120 -2.09 -16.76 2.49
CA HIS A 120 -2.04 -15.49 1.75
C HIS A 120 -1.21 -15.62 0.48
N LEU A 121 -0.06 -16.29 0.51
CA LEU A 121 0.74 -16.58 -0.69
C LEU A 121 -0.07 -17.34 -1.75
N THR A 122 -0.87 -18.33 -1.34
CA THR A 122 -1.77 -19.06 -2.26
C THR A 122 -2.79 -18.13 -2.91
N ARG A 123 -3.43 -17.23 -2.13
CA ARG A 123 -4.39 -16.26 -2.67
C ARG A 123 -3.75 -15.25 -3.62
N ILE A 124 -2.57 -14.74 -3.27
CA ILE A 124 -1.80 -13.85 -4.15
C ILE A 124 -1.45 -14.58 -5.45
N ASN A 125 -1.03 -15.85 -5.38
CA ASN A 125 -0.74 -16.66 -6.56
C ASN A 125 -1.95 -16.88 -7.48
N GLN A 126 -3.16 -17.00 -6.94
CA GLN A 126 -4.38 -17.09 -7.75
C GLN A 126 -4.56 -15.84 -8.62
N LEU A 127 -4.23 -14.65 -8.09
CA LEU A 127 -4.29 -13.39 -8.83
C LEU A 127 -3.13 -13.28 -9.85
N LEU A 128 -1.91 -13.60 -9.44
CA LEU A 128 -0.71 -13.46 -10.28
C LEU A 128 -0.70 -14.40 -11.48
N THR A 129 -1.33 -15.58 -11.38
CA THR A 129 -1.32 -16.59 -12.43
C THR A 129 -1.93 -16.07 -13.74
N THR A 130 -2.97 -15.22 -13.66
CA THR A 130 -3.58 -14.55 -14.83
C THR A 130 -2.59 -13.67 -15.60
N TYR A 131 -1.51 -13.24 -14.94
CA TYR A 131 -0.46 -12.39 -15.49
C TYR A 131 0.84 -13.16 -15.76
N GLN A 132 0.81 -14.49 -15.78
CA GLN A 132 1.98 -15.36 -15.95
C GLN A 132 3.07 -15.14 -14.89
N LEU A 133 2.67 -14.63 -13.73
CA LEU A 133 3.52 -14.37 -12.57
C LEU A 133 3.18 -15.33 -11.44
N GLN A 134 4.17 -15.67 -10.61
CA GLN A 134 3.99 -16.56 -9.47
C GLN A 134 4.94 -16.18 -8.32
N LEU A 135 4.44 -16.23 -7.10
CA LEU A 135 5.25 -16.39 -5.89
C LEU A 135 5.65 -17.85 -5.75
N LYS A 136 6.96 -18.12 -5.82
CA LYS A 136 7.53 -19.45 -5.58
C LYS A 136 8.15 -19.52 -4.20
N THR A 137 8.05 -20.68 -3.58
CA THR A 137 8.75 -20.99 -2.33
C THR A 137 9.80 -22.05 -2.61
N SER A 138 11.04 -21.82 -2.20
CA SER A 138 12.13 -22.81 -2.29
C SER A 138 13.11 -22.62 -1.14
N LYS A 139 13.49 -23.71 -0.46
CA LYS A 139 14.44 -23.73 0.67
C LYS A 139 14.15 -22.68 1.76
N GLY A 140 12.87 -22.46 2.08
CA GLY A 140 12.43 -21.48 3.09
C GLY A 140 12.24 -20.04 2.57
N PHE A 141 12.67 -19.73 1.35
CA PHE A 141 12.54 -18.40 0.76
C PHE A 141 11.33 -18.28 -0.15
N VAL A 142 10.72 -17.10 -0.23
CA VAL A 142 9.75 -16.71 -1.26
C VAL A 142 10.35 -15.70 -2.21
N TYR A 143 10.02 -15.82 -3.49
CA TYR A 143 10.48 -14.92 -4.55
C TYR A 143 9.46 -14.83 -5.68
N LEU A 144 9.49 -13.73 -6.43
CA LEU A 144 8.71 -13.53 -7.65
C LEU A 144 9.33 -14.32 -8.82
N LYS A 145 8.50 -15.02 -9.57
CA LYS A 145 8.87 -15.74 -10.79
C LYS A 145 7.98 -15.31 -11.95
N GLY A 146 8.59 -14.99 -13.07
CA GLY A 146 7.96 -14.63 -14.35
C GLY A 146 9.02 -14.23 -15.36
N SER A 147 8.61 -13.70 -16.52
CA SER A 147 9.56 -13.02 -17.39
C SER A 147 10.04 -11.71 -16.73
N GLU A 148 11.31 -11.35 -16.95
CA GLU A 148 11.88 -10.13 -16.37
C GLU A 148 11.04 -8.87 -16.65
N PRO A 149 10.54 -8.63 -17.89
CA PRO A 149 9.66 -7.48 -18.14
C PRO A 149 8.36 -7.51 -17.34
N GLN A 150 7.73 -8.69 -17.15
CA GLN A 150 6.50 -8.80 -16.37
C GLN A 150 6.75 -8.55 -14.88
N VAL A 151 7.85 -9.06 -14.33
CA VAL A 151 8.23 -8.83 -12.93
C VAL A 151 8.47 -7.32 -12.71
N ARG A 152 9.25 -6.67 -13.57
CA ARG A 152 9.49 -5.22 -13.49
C ARG A 152 8.20 -4.41 -13.61
N TYR A 153 7.32 -4.79 -14.52
CA TYR A 153 6.05 -4.10 -14.70
C TYR A 153 5.13 -4.26 -13.48
N LEU A 154 5.10 -5.45 -12.87
CA LEU A 154 4.37 -5.68 -11.61
C LEU A 154 4.91 -4.78 -10.49
N ILE A 155 6.23 -4.74 -10.31
CA ILE A 155 6.89 -3.90 -9.30
C ILE A 155 6.53 -2.43 -9.52
N TYR A 156 6.61 -1.94 -10.76
CA TYR A 156 6.21 -0.59 -11.12
C TYR A 156 4.74 -0.32 -10.76
N LEU A 157 3.81 -1.20 -11.15
CA LEU A 157 2.38 -1.02 -10.85
C LEU A 157 2.12 -1.00 -9.34
N PHE A 158 2.74 -1.90 -8.58
CA PHE A 158 2.58 -1.98 -7.13
C PHE A 158 3.11 -0.72 -6.44
N LEU A 159 4.36 -0.34 -6.71
CA LEU A 159 4.98 0.81 -6.07
C LEU A 159 4.29 2.12 -6.48
N TRP A 160 3.97 2.28 -7.77
CA TRP A 160 3.27 3.48 -8.23
C TRP A 160 1.89 3.64 -7.62
N GLN A 161 1.11 2.55 -7.53
CA GLN A 161 -0.24 2.58 -6.98
C GLN A 161 -0.28 3.11 -5.54
N TYR A 162 0.69 2.71 -4.72
CA TYR A 162 0.67 2.97 -3.28
C TYR A 162 1.55 4.14 -2.85
N TYR A 163 2.68 4.38 -3.51
CA TYR A 163 3.57 5.46 -3.09
C TYR A 163 3.22 6.79 -3.76
N GLN A 164 2.82 6.81 -5.04
CA GLN A 164 2.41 8.02 -5.79
C GLN A 164 3.31 9.26 -5.61
N GLY A 165 4.58 9.07 -5.23
CA GLY A 165 5.48 10.16 -4.88
C GLY A 165 5.16 10.88 -3.57
N VAL A 166 4.39 10.32 -2.63
CA VAL A 166 4.27 10.87 -1.25
C VAL A 166 5.21 10.23 -0.24
N VAL A 167 5.87 9.11 -0.61
CA VAL A 167 7.06 8.57 0.06
C VAL A 167 8.01 7.96 -0.97
N TRP A 168 9.34 8.10 -0.80
CA TRP A 168 10.35 7.35 -1.56
C TRP A 168 10.53 5.93 -0.98
N PRO A 169 10.19 4.85 -1.72
CA PRO A 169 10.12 3.50 -1.16
C PRO A 169 11.45 2.72 -1.17
N PHE A 170 12.55 3.31 -1.66
CA PHE A 170 13.79 2.59 -1.92
C PHE A 170 14.86 2.93 -0.87
N PRO A 171 14.98 2.14 0.23
CA PRO A 171 15.88 2.47 1.33
C PRO A 171 17.37 2.36 0.96
N THR A 172 17.70 1.61 -0.08
CA THR A 172 19.08 1.37 -0.53
C THR A 172 19.44 2.17 -1.78
N VAL A 173 18.52 3.00 -2.30
CA VAL A 173 18.73 3.81 -3.50
C VAL A 173 18.54 5.26 -3.13
N ASP A 174 19.60 6.05 -3.26
CA ASP A 174 19.54 7.47 -2.95
C ASP A 174 18.67 8.20 -4.00
N PHE A 175 17.70 8.97 -3.51
CA PHE A 175 16.79 9.70 -4.37
C PHE A 175 17.52 10.79 -5.16
N HIS A 176 18.38 11.58 -4.50
CA HIS A 176 19.04 12.72 -5.13
C HIS A 176 20.05 12.27 -6.18
N GLU A 177 20.81 11.21 -5.92
CA GLU A 177 21.72 10.60 -6.89
C GLU A 177 20.95 10.09 -8.11
N THR A 178 19.86 9.35 -7.88
CA THR A 178 19.00 8.83 -8.96
C THR A 178 18.42 9.96 -9.80
N PHE A 179 17.91 11.01 -9.13
CA PHE A 179 17.29 12.15 -9.79
C PHE A 179 18.32 12.95 -10.60
N ALA A 180 19.51 13.21 -10.06
CA ALA A 180 20.59 13.89 -10.77
C ALA A 180 21.01 13.12 -12.04
N GLY A 181 21.07 11.79 -11.97
CA GLY A 181 21.32 10.95 -13.14
C GLY A 181 20.25 11.08 -14.22
N ILE A 182 18.97 11.15 -13.83
CA ILE A 182 17.85 11.37 -14.75
C ILE A 182 17.92 12.76 -15.39
N GLU A 183 18.20 13.81 -14.59
CA GLU A 183 18.36 15.17 -15.10
C GLU A 183 19.50 15.26 -16.11
N TYR A 184 20.65 14.64 -15.81
CA TYR A 184 21.77 14.55 -16.73
C TYR A 184 21.39 13.85 -18.05
N ALA A 185 20.64 12.75 -17.99
CA ALA A 185 20.15 12.06 -19.18
C ALA A 185 19.19 12.93 -20.03
N PHE A 186 18.33 13.73 -19.39
CA PHE A 186 17.46 14.67 -20.11
C PHE A 186 18.27 15.78 -20.80
N GLN A 187 19.32 16.30 -20.14
CA GLN A 187 20.22 17.28 -20.75
C GLN A 187 20.90 16.71 -22.01
N LEU A 188 21.42 15.48 -21.94
CA LEU A 188 22.04 14.82 -23.10
C LEU A 188 21.08 14.63 -24.28
N THR A 189 19.81 14.34 -23.99
CA THR A 189 18.78 14.12 -25.03
C THR A 189 18.09 15.42 -25.49
N LYS A 190 18.51 16.59 -24.97
CA LYS A 190 17.87 17.90 -25.21
C LYS A 190 16.36 17.90 -24.92
N GLN A 191 15.91 17.02 -24.04
CA GLN A 191 14.52 16.98 -23.60
C GLN A 191 14.36 17.89 -22.38
N LYS A 192 13.30 18.70 -22.34
CA LYS A 192 12.93 19.42 -21.12
C LYS A 192 12.18 18.47 -20.21
N PRO A 193 12.53 18.37 -18.92
CA PRO A 193 11.72 17.61 -17.97
C PRO A 193 10.30 18.20 -17.96
N ASN A 194 9.32 17.44 -18.43
CA ASN A 194 7.92 17.85 -18.41
C ASN A 194 7.45 17.86 -16.96
N LYS A 195 7.37 19.05 -16.34
CA LYS A 195 6.82 19.30 -14.99
C LYS A 195 6.99 18.09 -14.06
N LEU A 196 8.24 17.72 -13.77
CA LEU A 196 8.51 16.96 -12.56
C LEU A 196 8.09 17.91 -11.43
N LYS A 197 6.87 17.72 -10.91
CA LYS A 197 6.45 18.41 -9.69
C LYS A 197 7.50 17.99 -8.67
N MET A 198 8.39 18.91 -8.31
CA MET A 198 9.34 18.68 -7.25
C MET A 198 8.51 18.40 -5.99
N ILE A 199 8.50 17.15 -5.59
CA ILE A 199 8.21 16.79 -4.22
C ILE A 199 9.60 16.85 -3.62
N GLU A 200 9.88 17.95 -2.90
CA GLU A 200 11.12 18.07 -2.13
C GLU A 200 11.09 16.95 -1.09
N TRP A 201 12.02 16.01 -1.22
CA TRP A 201 12.32 14.98 -0.22
C TRP A 201 13.46 15.46 0.66
#